data_AF-A0A183JIQ0-F1
#
_entry.id   AF-A0A183JIQ0-F1
#
_cell.length_a   1.000
_cell.length_b   1.000
_cell.length_c   1.000
_cell.angle_alpha   90.00
_cell.angle_beta   90.00
_cell.angle_gamma   90.00
#
_symmetry.space_group_name_H-M   'P 1'
#
loop_
_entity.id
_entity.type
_entity.pdbx_description
1 polymer ?
#
loop_
_entity_poly.entity_id
_entity_poly.type
_entity_poly.pdbx_seq_one_letter_code
_entity_poly.pdbx_strand_id
1 'polypeptide(L)'
;MERLDSLLCRLEKVTILLEAAVVNNMYRTSPIKISSESGNPSSIKEFHEIVTSPLSEYVRNSFEIGDIVGNHASMVKQCFLMQEGIIKLAAECSKPSDSELKLIITPLGNLIEEVIKFKDNNRSSNFFNHLSAVAESVTALGWLSDTVAPSTYVKTMQEAGEFFTNRVLMEYKNNDTIHRAWKKSLMSVWTALQVYVNKHHTTGLVWNARGKPAVASKLSKSSPTREVNSNCSAQSPPVLTASHLAAMSLVCV
;
A
#
# COMPACT_ATOMS: atom_id res chain seq x y z
N MET A 1 -42.66 -27.00 31.12
CA MET A 1 -41.35 -26.34 31.05
C MET A 1 -40.63 -26.75 29.76
N GLU A 2 -40.53 -28.05 29.47
CA GLU A 2 -39.87 -28.63 28.27
C GLU A 2 -40.26 -28.03 26.90
N ARG A 3 -41.51 -27.62 26.71
CA ARG A 3 -41.97 -27.01 25.44
C ARG A 3 -41.36 -25.64 25.19
N LEU A 4 -41.05 -24.87 26.23
CA LEU A 4 -40.47 -23.54 26.10
C LEU A 4 -38.97 -23.62 25.80
N ASP A 5 -38.26 -24.55 26.46
CA ASP A 5 -36.83 -24.80 26.24
C ASP A 5 -36.57 -25.33 24.81
N SER A 6 -37.48 -26.15 24.28
CA SER A 6 -37.44 -26.60 22.88
C SER A 6 -37.58 -25.44 21.89
N LEU A 7 -38.43 -24.45 22.19
CA LEU A 7 -38.59 -23.27 21.35
C LEU A 7 -37.36 -22.35 21.41
N LEU A 8 -36.76 -22.21 22.59
CA LEU A 8 -35.55 -21.41 22.79
C LEU A 8 -34.35 -21.99 22.02
N CYS A 9 -34.14 -23.30 22.13
CA CYS A 9 -33.09 -24.00 21.38
C CYS A 9 -33.28 -23.93 19.86
N ARG A 10 -34.54 -23.94 19.39
CA ARG A 10 -34.85 -23.76 17.96
C ARG A 10 -34.59 -22.34 17.48
N LEU A 11 -34.88 -21.33 18.30
CA LEU A 11 -34.62 -19.94 17.97
C LEU A 11 -33.13 -19.65 17.88
N GLU A 12 -32.32 -20.12 18.83
CA GLU A 12 -30.86 -19.96 18.80
C GLU A 12 -30.24 -20.61 17.54
N LYS A 13 -30.71 -21.80 17.16
CA LYS A 13 -30.27 -22.46 15.91
C LYS A 13 -30.62 -21.66 14.67
N VAL A 14 -31.80 -21.04 14.62
CA VAL A 14 -32.20 -20.20 13.48
C VAL A 14 -31.35 -18.94 13.40
N THR A 15 -31.02 -18.32 14.54
CA THR A 15 -30.13 -17.14 14.58
C THR A 15 -28.72 -17.48 14.07
N ILE A 16 -28.13 -18.57 14.55
CA ILE A 16 -26.80 -19.02 14.10
C ILE A 16 -26.80 -19.32 12.60
N LEU A 17 -27.87 -19.95 12.08
CA LEU A 17 -28.00 -20.22 10.64
C LEU A 17 -28.20 -18.95 9.81
N LEU A 18 -28.90 -17.94 10.34
CA LEU A 18 -29.05 -16.65 9.67
C LEU A 18 -27.74 -15.88 9.63
N GLU A 19 -26.99 -15.84 10.73
CA GLU A 19 -25.68 -15.20 10.80
C GLU A 19 -24.69 -15.91 9.86
N ALA A 20 -24.68 -17.24 9.86
CA ALA A 20 -23.89 -18.02 8.92
C ALA A 20 -24.29 -17.76 7.45
N ALA A 21 -25.58 -17.60 7.17
CA ALA A 21 -26.08 -17.27 5.83
C ALA A 21 -25.72 -15.84 5.39
N VAL A 22 -25.76 -14.85 6.30
CA VAL A 22 -25.32 -13.47 6.03
C VAL A 22 -23.83 -13.42 5.75
N VAL A 23 -23.02 -14.13 6.54
CA VAL A 23 -21.58 -14.30 6.30
C VAL A 23 -21.33 -14.98 4.95
N ASN A 24 -22.04 -16.07 4.64
CA ASN A 24 -21.94 -16.74 3.35
C ASN A 24 -22.38 -15.86 2.18
N ASN A 25 -23.38 -14.99 2.36
CA ASN A 25 -23.84 -14.07 1.34
C ASN A 25 -22.86 -12.88 1.14
N MET A 26 -22.13 -12.50 2.18
CA MET A 26 -21.05 -11.49 2.10
C MET A 26 -19.83 -12.01 1.33
N TYR A 27 -19.58 -13.32 1.33
CA TYR A 27 -18.50 -13.98 0.58
C TYR A 27 -18.96 -14.69 -0.70
N ARG A 28 -20.27 -14.71 -1.02
CA ARG A 28 -20.80 -15.22 -2.29
C ARG A 28 -20.60 -14.18 -3.39
N THR A 29 -19.34 -13.91 -3.73
CA THR A 29 -19.02 -13.38 -5.05
C THR A 29 -19.28 -14.50 -6.05
N SER A 30 -20.17 -14.24 -7.01
CA SER A 30 -20.33 -15.11 -8.18
C SER A 30 -18.97 -15.36 -8.82
N PRO A 31 -18.73 -16.51 -9.48
CA PRO A 31 -17.53 -16.67 -10.29
C PRO A 31 -17.58 -15.63 -11.41
N ILE A 32 -16.88 -14.51 -11.21
CA ILE A 32 -16.62 -13.52 -12.24
C ILE A 32 -15.83 -14.27 -13.30
N LYS A 33 -16.46 -14.46 -14.47
CA LYS A 33 -15.74 -14.77 -15.71
C LYS A 33 -14.60 -13.77 -15.81
N ILE A 34 -13.36 -14.24 -15.69
CA ILE A 34 -12.16 -13.48 -16.03
C ILE A 34 -12.18 -13.31 -17.55
N SER A 35 -12.95 -12.34 -18.02
CA SER A 35 -12.65 -11.66 -19.27
C SER A 35 -11.42 -10.82 -18.98
N SER A 36 -10.32 -11.16 -19.66
CA SER A 36 -9.14 -10.33 -19.77
C SER A 36 -9.51 -9.01 -20.46
N GLU A 37 -10.13 -8.10 -19.72
CA GLU A 37 -10.36 -6.74 -20.17
C GLU A 37 -9.09 -5.92 -19.96
N SER A 38 -8.63 -5.37 -21.07
CA SER A 38 -7.49 -4.48 -21.18
C SER A 38 -7.70 -3.27 -20.28
N GLY A 39 -6.68 -2.95 -19.48
CA GLY A 39 -6.59 -1.74 -18.67
C GLY A 39 -7.84 -1.49 -17.84
N ASN A 40 -8.05 -2.26 -16.76
CA ASN A 40 -9.21 -2.13 -15.86
C ASN A 40 -9.28 -0.70 -15.27
N PRO A 41 -10.11 0.20 -15.83
CA PRO A 41 -10.12 1.60 -15.41
C PRO A 41 -10.79 1.75 -14.04
N SER A 42 -11.61 0.78 -13.63
CA SER A 42 -12.22 0.74 -12.30
C SER A 42 -11.17 0.51 -11.22
N SER A 43 -10.20 -0.38 -11.44
CA SER A 43 -9.09 -0.63 -10.52
C SER A 43 -8.28 0.65 -10.28
N ILE A 44 -7.87 1.34 -11.35
CA ILE A 44 -7.10 2.60 -11.21
C ILE A 44 -7.92 3.66 -10.48
N LYS A 45 -9.19 3.82 -10.84
CA LYS A 45 -10.08 4.81 -10.20
C LYS A 45 -10.27 4.54 -8.71
N GLU A 46 -10.54 3.30 -8.33
CA GLU A 46 -10.73 2.93 -6.93
C GLU A 46 -9.44 3.09 -6.11
N PHE A 47 -8.27 2.80 -6.68
CA PHE A 47 -7.01 3.10 -6.00
C PHE A 47 -6.81 4.61 -5.82
N HIS A 48 -7.12 5.40 -6.86
CA HIS A 48 -7.05 6.86 -6.78
C HIS A 48 -7.98 7.43 -5.69
N GLU A 49 -9.17 6.85 -5.51
CA GLU A 49 -10.09 7.23 -4.43
C GLU A 49 -9.49 7.02 -3.04
N ILE A 50 -8.67 5.97 -2.83
CA ILE A 50 -7.90 5.77 -1.59
C ILE A 50 -6.93 6.94 -1.36
N VAL A 51 -6.23 7.36 -2.40
CA VAL A 51 -5.25 8.47 -2.35
C VAL A 51 -5.94 9.81 -2.05
N THR A 52 -7.08 10.08 -2.67
CA THR A 52 -7.77 11.37 -2.53
C THR A 52 -8.67 11.47 -1.30
N SER A 53 -9.12 10.35 -0.73
CA SER A 53 -10.03 10.34 0.42
C SER A 53 -9.34 9.91 1.72
N PRO A 54 -9.25 8.62 2.10
CA PRO A 54 -8.73 8.22 3.41
C PRO A 54 -7.27 8.63 3.62
N LEU A 55 -6.42 8.58 2.59
CA LEU A 55 -5.02 8.98 2.72
C LEU A 55 -4.88 10.49 2.92
N SER A 56 -5.67 11.29 2.20
CA SER A 56 -5.69 12.75 2.37
C SER A 56 -6.16 13.15 3.77
N GLU A 57 -7.18 12.46 4.30
CA GLU A 57 -7.65 12.68 5.67
C GLU A 57 -6.58 12.32 6.71
N TYR A 58 -5.89 11.20 6.54
CA TYR A 58 -4.78 10.79 7.39
C TYR A 58 -3.64 11.82 7.39
N VAL A 59 -3.23 12.30 6.21
CA VAL A 59 -2.18 13.33 6.09
C VAL A 59 -2.61 14.61 6.80
N ARG A 60 -3.85 15.07 6.60
CA ARG A 60 -4.39 16.24 7.28
C ARG A 60 -4.35 16.08 8.80
N ASN A 61 -4.92 15.00 9.33
CA ASN A 61 -4.91 14.73 10.78
C ASN A 61 -3.49 14.60 11.35
N SER A 62 -2.52 14.15 10.54
CA SER A 62 -1.12 14.04 10.95
C SER A 62 -0.46 15.41 11.11
N PHE A 63 -0.76 16.38 10.25
CA PHE A 63 -0.28 17.76 10.40
C PHE A 63 -0.94 18.49 11.58
N GLU A 64 -2.21 18.21 11.87
CA GLU A 64 -2.88 18.76 13.06
C GLU A 64 -2.23 18.29 14.37
N ILE A 65 -1.60 17.12 14.39
CA ILE A 65 -0.82 16.64 15.55
C ILE A 65 0.53 17.37 15.65
N GLY A 66 1.18 17.59 14.51
CA GLY A 66 2.43 18.33 14.44
C GLY A 66 3.31 17.95 13.25
N ASP A 67 4.28 18.81 12.95
CA ASP A 67 5.09 18.74 11.73
C ASP A 67 5.81 17.41 11.55
N ILE A 68 6.34 16.82 12.62
CA ILE A 68 7.07 15.55 12.52
C ILE A 68 6.14 14.39 12.09
N VAL A 69 4.90 14.38 12.58
CA VAL A 69 3.91 13.36 12.21
C VAL A 69 3.37 13.64 10.81
N GLY A 70 3.12 14.92 10.47
CA GLY A 70 2.71 15.35 9.13
C GLY A 70 3.73 15.08 8.04
N ASN A 71 5.02 15.32 8.31
CA ASN A 71 6.11 15.01 7.39
C ASN A 71 6.22 13.51 7.15
N HIS A 72 6.12 12.70 8.20
CA HIS A 72 6.10 11.24 8.07
C HIS A 72 4.91 10.74 7.23
N ALA A 73 3.72 11.31 7.45
CA ALA A 73 2.53 11.01 6.65
C ALA A 73 2.68 11.43 5.18
N SER A 74 3.39 12.53 4.91
CA SER A 74 3.69 12.98 3.55
C SER A 74 4.61 12.02 2.81
N MET A 75 5.56 11.38 3.50
CA MET A 75 6.39 10.31 2.92
C MET A 75 5.54 9.09 2.56
N VAL A 76 4.61 8.67 3.43
CA VAL A 76 3.64 7.61 3.11
C VAL A 76 2.81 7.96 1.88
N LYS A 77 2.38 9.22 1.75
CA LYS A 77 1.66 9.69 0.55
C LYS A 77 2.49 9.53 -0.72
N GLN A 78 3.80 9.78 -0.68
CA GLN A 78 4.69 9.55 -1.82
C GLN A 78 4.75 8.06 -2.19
N CYS A 79 4.78 7.15 -1.20
CA CYS A 79 4.71 5.71 -1.45
C CYS A 79 3.41 5.33 -2.20
N PHE A 80 2.26 5.86 -1.77
CA PHE A 80 0.97 5.60 -2.44
C PHE A 80 0.95 6.14 -3.87
N LEU A 81 1.49 7.33 -4.12
CA LEU A 81 1.58 7.90 -5.48
C LEU A 81 2.50 7.07 -6.39
N MET A 82 3.62 6.58 -5.87
CA MET A 82 4.49 5.65 -6.59
C MET A 82 3.77 4.33 -6.91
N GLN A 83 3.05 3.77 -5.93
CA GLN A 83 2.25 2.57 -6.13
C GLN A 83 1.13 2.77 -7.15
N GLU A 84 0.45 3.92 -7.16
CA GLU A 84 -0.53 4.28 -8.20
C GLU A 84 0.11 4.26 -9.61
N GLY A 85 1.33 4.79 -9.74
CA GLY A 85 2.10 4.76 -10.97
C GLY A 85 2.41 3.34 -11.46
N ILE A 86 2.79 2.45 -10.53
CA ILE A 86 3.04 1.02 -10.84
C ILE A 86 1.75 0.32 -11.28
N ILE A 87 0.62 0.60 -10.60
CA ILE A 87 -0.69 0.03 -10.95
C ILE A 87 -1.13 0.49 -12.35
N LYS A 88 -0.96 1.78 -12.68
CA LYS A 88 -1.22 2.32 -14.03
C LYS A 88 -0.34 1.64 -15.08
N LEU A 89 0.94 1.48 -14.79
CA LEU A 89 1.86 0.76 -15.67
C LEU A 89 1.40 -0.68 -15.92
N ALA A 90 0.99 -1.40 -14.88
CA ALA A 90 0.51 -2.77 -14.98
C ALA A 90 -0.80 -2.89 -15.77
N ALA A 91 -1.68 -1.89 -15.69
CA ALA A 91 -2.91 -1.83 -16.47
C ALA A 91 -2.64 -1.61 -17.98
N GLU A 92 -1.52 -1.00 -18.35
CA GLU A 92 -1.16 -0.74 -19.75
C GLU A 92 -0.22 -1.80 -20.36
N CYS A 93 0.57 -2.47 -19.53
CA CYS A 93 1.66 -3.34 -19.96
C CYS A 93 1.44 -4.80 -19.55
N SER A 94 2.09 -5.72 -20.27
CA SER A 94 2.17 -7.13 -19.83
C SER A 94 3.21 -7.31 -18.73
N LYS A 95 3.09 -8.41 -17.98
CA LYS A 95 4.02 -8.76 -16.88
C LYS A 95 5.45 -8.76 -17.43
N PRO A 96 6.37 -7.97 -16.84
CA PRO A 96 7.76 -7.93 -17.26
C PRO A 96 8.51 -9.18 -16.77
N SER A 97 9.79 -9.31 -17.11
CA SER A 97 10.65 -10.33 -16.48
C SER A 97 10.84 -10.04 -14.99
N ASP A 98 11.22 -11.04 -14.19
CA ASP A 98 11.45 -10.86 -12.75
C ASP A 98 12.53 -9.81 -12.44
N SER A 99 13.56 -9.72 -13.29
CA SER A 99 14.62 -8.71 -13.16
C SER A 99 14.08 -7.30 -13.36
N GLU A 100 13.21 -7.12 -14.35
CA GLU A 100 12.63 -5.83 -14.68
C GLU A 100 11.51 -5.46 -13.70
N LEU A 101 10.75 -6.45 -13.21
CA LEU A 101 9.79 -6.28 -12.14
C LEU A 101 10.48 -5.71 -10.89
N LYS A 102 11.62 -6.27 -10.50
CA LYS A 102 12.44 -5.76 -9.39
C LYS A 102 12.80 -4.29 -9.60
N LEU A 103 13.30 -3.92 -10.78
CA LEU A 103 13.63 -2.52 -11.11
C LEU A 103 12.42 -1.58 -11.03
N ILE A 104 11.23 -2.05 -11.43
CA ILE A 104 9.97 -1.29 -11.36
C ILE A 104 9.55 -1.05 -9.91
N ILE A 105 9.71 -2.03 -9.02
CA ILE A 105 9.27 -1.92 -7.60
C ILE A 105 10.32 -1.31 -6.68
N THR A 106 11.62 -1.35 -7.02
CA THR A 106 12.72 -0.80 -6.19
C THR A 106 12.48 0.64 -5.75
N PRO A 107 12.02 1.59 -6.60
CA PRO A 107 11.74 2.95 -6.16
C PRO A 107 10.70 3.03 -5.03
N LEU A 108 9.67 2.18 -5.06
CA LEU A 108 8.71 2.08 -3.97
C LEU A 108 9.35 1.51 -2.70
N GLY A 109 10.18 0.47 -2.84
CA GLY A 109 10.94 -0.11 -1.72
C GLY A 109 11.82 0.93 -1.01
N ASN A 110 12.51 1.77 -1.78
CA ASN A 110 13.35 2.84 -1.24
C ASN A 110 12.53 3.86 -0.44
N LEU A 111 11.35 4.27 -0.95
CA LEU A 111 10.46 5.19 -0.23
C LEU A 111 9.95 4.56 1.08
N ILE A 112 9.61 3.27 1.06
CA ILE A 112 9.21 2.52 2.27
C ILE A 112 10.36 2.50 3.29
N GLU A 113 11.59 2.24 2.85
CA GLU A 113 12.76 2.30 3.73
C GLU A 113 12.99 3.69 4.31
N GLU A 114 12.78 4.75 3.54
CA GLU A 114 12.91 6.13 4.02
C GLU A 114 11.89 6.43 5.12
N VAL A 115 10.64 5.97 4.98
CA VAL A 115 9.61 6.07 6.04
C VAL A 115 10.10 5.38 7.32
N ILE A 116 10.64 4.17 7.22
CA ILE A 116 11.16 3.43 8.38
C ILE A 116 12.36 4.15 9.02
N LYS A 117 13.31 4.61 8.20
CA LYS A 117 14.49 5.38 8.64
C LYS A 117 14.09 6.70 9.29
N PHE A 118 13.01 7.34 8.84
CA PHE A 118 12.49 8.56 9.45
C PHE A 118 12.11 8.34 10.92
N LYS A 119 11.41 7.23 11.24
CA LYS A 119 11.17 6.83 12.63
C LYS A 119 12.49 6.63 13.39
N ASP A 120 13.43 5.87 12.83
CA ASP A 120 14.68 5.52 13.51
C ASP A 120 15.57 6.74 13.82
N ASN A 121 15.53 7.77 12.97
CA ASN A 121 16.23 9.03 13.18
C ASN A 121 15.55 9.95 14.20
N ASN A 122 14.31 9.65 14.60
CA ASN A 122 13.49 10.47 15.50
C ASN A 122 13.08 9.71 16.78
N ARG A 123 13.97 8.86 17.29
CA ARG A 123 13.72 8.02 18.49
C ARG A 123 13.41 8.80 19.77
N SER A 124 13.88 10.03 19.88
CA SER A 124 13.62 10.92 21.03
C SER A 124 12.31 11.71 20.90
N SER A 125 11.55 11.54 19.82
CA SER A 125 10.29 12.26 19.61
C SER A 125 9.21 11.85 20.61
N ASN A 126 8.44 12.82 21.11
CA ASN A 126 7.24 12.56 21.91
C ASN A 126 6.14 11.82 21.10
N PHE A 127 6.26 11.80 19.77
CA PHE A 127 5.34 11.10 18.87
C PHE A 127 5.91 9.77 18.38
N PHE A 128 6.89 9.19 19.08
CA PHE A 128 7.54 7.95 18.65
C PHE A 128 6.56 6.79 18.43
N ASN A 129 5.49 6.69 19.23
CA ASN A 129 4.44 5.69 19.03
C ASN A 129 3.67 5.89 17.71
N HIS A 130 3.42 7.14 17.29
CA HIS A 130 2.82 7.44 15.98
C HIS A 130 3.75 7.05 14.84
N LEU A 131 5.04 7.40 14.95
CA LEU A 131 6.04 7.03 13.96
C LEU A 131 6.21 5.51 13.88
N SER A 132 6.20 4.82 15.01
CA SER A 132 6.28 3.36 15.08
C SER A 132 5.07 2.69 14.41
N ALA A 133 3.85 3.15 14.70
CA ALA A 133 2.66 2.61 14.06
C ALA A 133 2.73 2.66 12.52
N VAL A 134 3.24 3.77 11.98
CA VAL A 134 3.40 3.94 10.52
C VAL A 134 4.55 3.08 9.98
N ALA A 135 5.73 3.11 10.62
CA ALA A 135 6.90 2.36 10.14
C ALA A 135 6.69 0.83 10.16
N GLU A 136 5.96 0.31 11.15
CA GLU A 136 5.67 -1.13 11.23
C GLU A 136 4.54 -1.56 10.28
N SER A 137 3.70 -0.64 9.79
CA SER A 137 2.59 -0.95 8.86
C SER A 137 2.85 -0.57 7.40
N VAL A 138 3.77 0.36 7.10
CA VAL A 138 4.02 0.87 5.74
C VAL A 138 4.51 -0.20 4.77
N THR A 139 5.12 -1.27 5.29
CA THR A 139 5.51 -2.46 4.53
C THR A 139 4.32 -3.16 3.86
N ALA A 140 3.08 -2.89 4.30
CA ALA A 140 1.86 -3.31 3.61
C ALA A 140 1.87 -2.95 2.12
N LEU A 141 2.50 -1.84 1.73
CA LEU A 141 2.62 -1.40 0.33
C LEU A 141 3.50 -2.35 -0.52
N GLY A 142 4.27 -3.23 0.11
CA GLY A 142 5.13 -4.23 -0.54
C GLY A 142 4.39 -5.41 -1.18
N TRP A 143 3.05 -5.49 -1.07
CA TRP A 143 2.22 -6.60 -1.56
C TRP A 143 2.36 -6.89 -3.07
N LEU A 144 2.93 -5.94 -3.84
CA LEU A 144 3.17 -6.05 -5.29
C LEU A 144 4.17 -7.17 -5.66
N SER A 145 5.00 -7.62 -4.71
CA SER A 145 6.06 -8.61 -4.93
C SER A 145 5.52 -10.03 -4.76
N ASP A 146 5.11 -10.68 -5.85
CA ASP A 146 4.68 -12.09 -5.99
C ASP A 146 4.24 -12.77 -4.67
N THR A 147 3.18 -12.23 -4.06
CA THR A 147 2.60 -12.72 -2.80
C THR A 147 1.35 -13.54 -3.10
N VAL A 148 1.28 -14.78 -2.62
CA VAL A 148 0.15 -15.71 -2.88
C VAL A 148 -1.18 -15.21 -2.29
N ALA A 149 -1.13 -14.43 -1.20
CA ALA A 149 -2.30 -13.84 -0.55
C ALA A 149 -2.04 -12.37 -0.13
N PRO A 150 -2.02 -11.43 -1.09
CA PRO A 150 -1.60 -10.05 -0.85
C PRO A 150 -2.55 -9.29 0.08
N SER A 151 -3.85 -9.57 0.03
CA SER A 151 -4.84 -8.99 0.97
C SER A 151 -4.56 -9.39 2.42
N THR A 152 -4.26 -10.67 2.67
CA THR A 152 -3.91 -11.16 4.00
C THR A 152 -2.60 -10.54 4.48
N TYR A 153 -1.61 -10.39 3.59
CA TYR A 153 -0.36 -9.69 3.91
C TYR A 153 -0.60 -8.25 4.37
N VAL A 154 -1.40 -7.47 3.64
CA VAL A 154 -1.77 -6.09 4.02
C VAL A 154 -2.43 -6.07 5.41
N LYS A 155 -3.32 -7.03 5.69
CA LYS A 155 -3.98 -7.15 6.99
C LYS A 155 -2.98 -7.38 8.13
N THR A 156 -2.03 -8.29 7.97
CA THR A 156 -1.02 -8.57 9.00
C THR A 156 -0.17 -7.35 9.31
N MET A 157 0.21 -6.57 8.29
CA MET A 157 0.96 -5.33 8.49
C MET A 157 0.10 -4.22 9.13
N GLN A 158 -1.21 -4.16 8.81
CA GLN A 158 -2.15 -3.28 9.50
C GLN A 158 -2.23 -3.62 11.01
N GLU A 159 -2.34 -4.89 11.37
CA GLU A 159 -2.39 -5.35 12.76
C GLU A 159 -1.10 -4.99 13.52
N ALA A 160 0.07 -5.07 12.87
CA ALA A 160 1.34 -4.62 13.43
C ALA A 160 1.34 -3.11 13.75
N GLY A 161 0.84 -2.28 12.83
CA GLY A 161 0.66 -0.84 13.09
C GLY A 161 -0.37 -0.57 14.19
N GLU A 162 -1.46 -1.35 14.25
CA GLU A 162 -2.52 -1.17 15.22
C GLU A 162 -2.01 -1.30 16.66
N PHE A 163 -1.09 -2.23 16.92
CA PHE A 163 -0.44 -2.39 18.23
C PHE A 163 0.10 -1.06 18.79
N PHE A 164 0.77 -0.26 17.96
CA PHE A 164 1.32 1.03 18.38
C PHE A 164 0.24 2.13 18.42
N THR A 165 -0.74 2.10 17.53
CA THR A 165 -1.87 3.05 17.64
C THR A 165 -2.69 2.87 18.92
N ASN A 166 -2.76 1.63 19.44
CA ASN A 166 -3.38 1.37 20.74
C ASN A 166 -2.59 2.01 21.89
N ARG A 167 -1.25 2.00 21.80
CA ARG A 167 -0.38 2.72 22.75
C ARG A 167 -0.60 4.23 22.69
N VAL A 168 -0.74 4.80 21.48
CA VAL A 168 -1.11 6.22 21.31
C VAL A 168 -2.41 6.54 22.04
N LEU A 169 -3.45 5.71 21.93
CA LEU A 169 -4.71 5.95 22.64
C LEU A 169 -4.60 5.84 24.17
N MET A 170 -3.63 5.06 24.68
CA MET A 170 -3.38 4.97 26.12
C MET A 170 -2.66 6.21 26.65
N GLU A 171 -1.74 6.75 25.85
CA GLU A 171 -0.94 7.95 26.16
C GLU A 171 -1.78 9.22 26.06
N TYR A 172 -2.57 9.35 24.99
CA TYR A 172 -3.41 10.50 24.70
C TYR A 172 -4.88 10.16 24.99
N LYS A 173 -5.27 10.32 26.27
CA LYS A 173 -6.62 10.04 26.79
C LYS A 173 -7.71 10.94 26.17
N ASN A 174 -8.96 10.73 26.58
CA ASN A 174 -10.20 11.29 26.01
C ASN A 174 -10.26 12.81 25.70
N ASN A 175 -9.37 13.64 26.23
CA ASN A 175 -9.38 15.07 25.97
C ASN A 175 -8.72 15.43 24.62
N ASP A 176 -7.90 14.54 24.07
CA ASP A 176 -7.18 14.80 22.82
C ASP A 176 -7.76 14.00 21.65
N THR A 177 -8.81 14.57 21.07
CA THR A 177 -9.60 13.91 20.02
C THR A 177 -8.84 13.75 18.71
N ILE A 178 -7.79 14.54 18.46
CA ILE A 178 -7.05 14.49 17.19
C ILE A 178 -6.28 13.18 17.04
N HIS A 179 -5.71 12.63 18.11
CA HIS A 179 -5.01 11.34 18.05
C HIS A 179 -5.94 10.16 17.76
N ARG A 180 -7.19 10.22 18.24
CA ARG A 180 -8.22 9.24 17.91
C ARG A 180 -8.63 9.34 16.45
N ALA A 181 -8.85 10.56 15.95
CA ALA A 181 -9.15 10.81 14.54
C ALA A 181 -8.00 10.33 13.65
N TRP A 182 -6.76 10.62 14.03
CA TRP A 182 -5.56 10.14 13.36
C TRP A 182 -5.49 8.62 13.28
N LYS A 183 -5.64 7.90 14.41
CA LYS A 183 -5.69 6.43 14.41
C LYS A 183 -6.74 5.92 13.43
N LYS A 184 -7.97 6.45 13.54
CA LYS A 184 -9.09 6.04 12.68
C LYS A 184 -8.76 6.24 11.20
N SER A 185 -8.20 7.40 10.84
CA SER A 185 -7.82 7.69 9.45
C SER A 185 -6.69 6.77 8.95
N LEU A 186 -5.66 6.49 9.75
CA LEU A 186 -4.59 5.56 9.37
C LEU A 186 -5.12 4.13 9.15
N MET A 187 -5.96 3.63 10.07
CA MET A 187 -6.56 2.30 9.91
C MET A 187 -7.50 2.22 8.69
N SER A 188 -8.21 3.33 8.40
CA SER A 188 -9.05 3.42 7.22
C SER A 188 -8.26 3.33 5.91
N VAL A 189 -7.05 3.90 5.86
CA VAL A 189 -6.15 3.78 4.69
C VAL A 189 -5.81 2.31 4.43
N TRP A 190 -5.36 1.59 5.46
CA TRP A 190 -4.97 0.19 5.33
C TRP A 190 -6.14 -0.74 5.03
N THR A 191 -7.29 -0.50 5.65
CA THR A 191 -8.52 -1.26 5.38
C THR A 191 -8.98 -1.05 3.93
N ALA A 192 -8.93 0.19 3.43
CA ALA A 192 -9.27 0.49 2.04
C ALA A 192 -8.29 -0.18 1.06
N LEU A 193 -6.99 -0.17 1.37
CA LEU A 193 -5.98 -0.89 0.58
C LEU A 193 -6.24 -2.40 0.57
N GLN A 194 -6.55 -3.00 1.72
CA GLN A 194 -6.87 -4.42 1.83
C GLN A 194 -8.07 -4.80 0.96
N VAL A 195 -9.16 -4.04 1.06
CA VAL A 195 -10.39 -4.23 0.27
C VAL A 195 -10.08 -4.11 -1.23
N TYR A 196 -9.31 -3.11 -1.62
CA TYR A 196 -8.88 -2.89 -2.99
C TYR A 196 -8.07 -4.08 -3.54
N VAL A 197 -7.04 -4.52 -2.80
CA VAL A 197 -6.18 -5.64 -3.18
C VAL A 197 -6.99 -6.92 -3.29
N ASN A 198 -7.90 -7.18 -2.35
CA ASN A 198 -8.77 -8.36 -2.39
C ASN A 198 -9.68 -8.37 -3.63
N LYS A 199 -10.18 -7.20 -4.03
CA LYS A 199 -11.12 -7.03 -5.13
C LYS A 199 -10.46 -7.11 -6.51
N HIS A 200 -9.30 -6.48 -6.69
CA HIS A 200 -8.67 -6.32 -8.02
C HIS A 200 -7.41 -7.16 -8.22
N HIS A 201 -6.78 -7.61 -7.14
CA HIS A 201 -5.45 -8.23 -7.15
C HIS A 201 -5.36 -9.44 -6.22
N THR A 202 -6.40 -10.28 -6.23
CA THR A 202 -6.60 -11.38 -5.25
C THR A 202 -5.40 -12.33 -5.16
N THR A 203 -4.71 -12.59 -6.27
CA THR A 203 -3.55 -13.49 -6.35
C THR A 203 -2.27 -12.76 -6.77
N GLY A 204 -2.20 -11.46 -6.53
CA GLY A 204 -1.08 -10.60 -6.92
C GLY A 204 -1.46 -9.53 -7.94
N LEU A 205 -0.48 -8.70 -8.28
CA LEU A 205 -0.65 -7.59 -9.21
C LEU A 205 -1.11 -8.10 -10.59
N VAL A 206 -2.21 -7.54 -11.10
CA VAL A 206 -2.81 -7.93 -12.38
C VAL A 206 -2.21 -7.07 -13.49
N TRP A 207 -1.69 -7.74 -14.52
CA TRP A 207 -1.07 -7.12 -15.68
C TRP A 207 -1.96 -7.24 -16.92
N ASN A 208 -1.83 -6.31 -17.85
CA ASN A 208 -2.52 -6.37 -19.13
C ASN A 208 -1.83 -7.36 -20.08
N ALA A 209 -2.42 -8.54 -20.23
CA ALA A 209 -1.90 -9.61 -21.09
C ALA A 209 -1.71 -9.22 -22.57
N ARG A 210 -2.42 -8.19 -23.07
CA ARG A 210 -2.29 -7.68 -24.45
C ARG A 210 -1.27 -6.55 -24.60
N GLY A 211 -0.72 -6.05 -23.50
CA GLY A 211 0.26 -4.97 -23.50
C GLY A 211 1.65 -5.43 -23.94
N LYS A 212 2.52 -4.46 -24.22
CA LYS A 212 3.97 -4.70 -24.34
C LYS A 212 4.56 -4.91 -22.94
N PRO A 213 5.67 -5.67 -22.79
CA PRO A 213 6.31 -5.85 -21.50
C PRO A 213 6.59 -4.51 -20.83
N ALA A 214 6.29 -4.42 -19.54
CA ALA A 214 6.59 -3.23 -18.76
C ALA A 214 8.12 -3.01 -18.67
N VAL A 215 8.52 -1.76 -18.60
CA VAL A 215 9.92 -1.37 -18.40
C VAL A 215 9.99 -0.22 -17.40
N ALA A 216 10.98 -0.22 -16.53
CA ALA A 216 11.16 0.76 -15.45
C ALA A 216 11.25 2.19 -15.98
N SER A 217 11.80 2.37 -17.20
CA SER A 217 11.90 3.67 -17.87
C SER A 217 10.56 4.35 -18.19
N LYS A 218 9.42 3.66 -18.04
CA LYS A 218 8.09 4.26 -18.19
C LYS A 218 7.62 5.01 -16.93
N LEU A 219 8.12 4.64 -15.75
CA LEU A 219 7.79 5.33 -14.50
C LEU A 219 8.50 6.69 -14.37
N SER A 220 9.57 6.93 -15.14
CA SER A 220 10.35 8.17 -15.11
C SER A 220 9.91 9.24 -16.11
N LYS A 221 8.90 8.98 -16.95
CA LYS A 221 8.52 9.86 -18.07
C LYS A 221 7.54 11.00 -17.74
N SER A 222 7.16 11.22 -16.49
CA SER A 222 6.39 12.41 -16.08
C SER A 222 7.31 13.61 -15.79
N SER A 223 8.05 14.06 -16.79
CA SER A 223 8.69 15.38 -16.79
C SER A 223 8.56 15.97 -18.19
N PRO A 224 7.97 17.17 -18.36
CA PRO A 224 7.86 17.79 -19.67
C PRO A 224 9.27 18.14 -20.14
N THR A 225 9.77 17.40 -21.13
CA THR A 225 11.03 17.72 -21.79
C THR A 225 10.82 19.01 -22.57
N ARG A 226 11.25 20.12 -21.98
CA ARG A 226 11.38 21.41 -22.66
C ARG A 226 12.50 21.23 -23.68
N GLU A 227 12.15 21.03 -24.94
CA GLU A 227 13.10 21.03 -26.05
C GLU A 227 13.78 22.40 -26.10
N VAL A 228 15.02 22.46 -25.63
CA VAL A 228 15.94 23.55 -25.95
C VAL A 228 16.80 23.06 -27.10
N ASN A 229 16.48 23.64 -28.26
CA ASN A 229 17.23 23.58 -29.49
C ASN A 229 18.66 24.09 -29.24
N SER A 230 19.68 23.24 -29.40
CA SER A 230 21.09 23.64 -29.35
C SER A 230 21.89 22.92 -30.43
N ASN A 231 22.05 23.64 -31.53
CA ASN A 231 23.07 23.42 -32.54
C ASN A 231 24.41 23.89 -31.95
N CYS A 232 25.35 22.98 -31.63
CA CYS A 232 26.78 23.30 -31.69
C CYS A 232 27.65 22.05 -31.68
N SER A 233 28.60 22.01 -32.60
CA SER A 233 29.46 20.89 -32.93
C SER A 233 30.70 20.79 -32.02
N ALA A 234 31.18 19.55 -31.90
CA ALA A 234 32.56 19.12 -31.69
C ALA A 234 33.25 19.44 -30.34
N GLN A 235 33.55 18.38 -29.57
CA GLN A 235 34.90 17.78 -29.51
C GLN A 235 34.92 16.54 -28.61
N SER A 236 35.73 15.55 -28.99
CA SER A 236 36.16 14.37 -28.20
C SER A 236 37.69 14.49 -27.99
N PRO A 237 38.39 13.65 -27.19
CA PRO A 237 38.05 12.76 -26.04
C PRO A 237 39.03 13.07 -24.84
N PRO A 238 39.31 12.24 -23.79
CA PRO A 238 39.84 10.87 -23.88
C PRO A 238 39.22 9.83 -22.91
N VAL A 239 39.53 8.58 -23.23
CA VAL A 239 39.17 7.32 -22.57
C VAL A 239 39.83 7.19 -21.19
N LEU A 240 39.08 6.76 -20.18
CA LEU A 240 39.63 6.16 -18.96
C LEU A 240 38.89 4.87 -18.61
N THR A 241 39.70 3.89 -18.22
CA THR A 241 39.51 2.45 -18.21
C THR A 241 38.80 1.91 -16.97
N ALA A 242 38.32 0.67 -17.09
CA ALA A 242 37.62 -0.13 -16.10
C ALA A 242 38.35 -0.27 -14.75
N SER A 243 37.65 -0.02 -13.63
CA SER A 243 37.82 -0.83 -12.41
C SER A 243 36.68 -0.63 -11.40
N HIS A 244 36.40 -1.72 -10.67
CA HIS A 244 35.51 -1.90 -9.52
C HIS A 244 34.01 -2.17 -9.75
N LEU A 245 33.76 -3.43 -10.13
CA LEU A 245 32.55 -4.20 -9.83
C LEU A 245 32.83 -5.08 -8.59
N ALA A 246 31.78 -5.34 -7.80
CA ALA A 246 31.62 -6.36 -6.75
C ALA A 246 31.70 -5.86 -5.28
N ALA A 247 30.52 -5.80 -4.64
CA ALA A 247 30.26 -6.41 -3.32
C ALA A 247 28.77 -6.28 -2.96
N MET A 248 27.95 -7.27 -3.33
CA MET A 248 26.70 -7.57 -2.62
C MET A 248 26.57 -9.09 -2.51
N SER A 249 26.91 -9.61 -1.34
CA SER A 249 26.55 -10.96 -0.93
C SER A 249 26.37 -10.99 0.59
N LEU A 250 25.38 -11.76 1.01
CA LEU A 250 24.98 -12.14 2.38
C LEU A 250 24.32 -11.05 3.23
N VAL A 251 23.01 -11.21 3.49
CA VAL A 251 22.51 -11.59 4.83
C VAL A 251 21.22 -12.39 4.66
N CYS A 252 21.32 -13.72 4.79
CA CYS A 252 20.27 -14.54 5.39
C CYS A 252 20.84 -15.06 6.71
N VAL A 253 20.19 -14.71 7.81
CA VAL A 253 20.17 -15.47 9.08
C VAL A 253 18.72 -15.50 9.52
#